data_AF-A0A1B6L856-F1
#
_entry.id   AF-A0A1B6L856-F1
#
_cell.length_a   1.000
_cell.length_b   1.000
_cell.length_c   1.000
_cell.angle_alpha   90.00
_cell.angle_beta   90.00
_cell.angle_gamma   90.00
#
_symmetry.space_group_name_H-M   'P 1'
#
loop_
_entity.id
_entity.type
_entity.pdbx_description
1 polymer ?
#
loop_
_entity_poly.entity_id
_entity_poly.type
_entity_poly.pdbx_seq_one_letter_code
_entity_poly.pdbx_strand_id
1 'polypeptide(L)'
;MYNTGDKNIGSTSLFEKYFIIFIISFLASASGFEFEDSLSKIRTYANVSTQEEAVKDLIHRAIGERSNEFNVRVNPNILQEGHIDVFKIYKSENDSIVEIEGSSGVAVSWGFHHYLKYFCNCHISWDDDQLNFPPVLPPANVHIVANDRFRYYQNVCTPSYSFVWWDWKQWERHIDWMALNGINLALAFNGQEAIWQKVYLRLNMTIGEIDEHFTGPAFFSWCEIFCLKQCIIY
;
A
#
# COMPACT_ATOMS: atom_id res chain seq x y z
N MET A 1 -61.04 -38.62 -7.20
CA MET A 1 -60.61 -37.61 -8.20
C MET A 1 -60.40 -36.31 -7.44
N TYR A 2 -59.14 -35.84 -7.34
CA TYR A 2 -58.67 -34.60 -6.66
C TYR A 2 -58.94 -34.50 -5.15
N ASN A 3 -58.10 -33.96 -4.27
CA ASN A 3 -56.75 -33.40 -4.18
C ASN A 3 -56.54 -33.26 -2.64
N THR A 4 -55.41 -33.45 -1.98
CA THR A 4 -54.18 -32.62 -1.85
C THR A 4 -53.65 -33.08 -0.47
N GLY A 5 -52.42 -33.55 -0.35
CA GLY A 5 -51.27 -32.67 -0.17
C GLY A 5 -51.03 -32.44 1.31
N ASP A 6 -50.05 -33.12 1.89
CA ASP A 6 -49.24 -32.47 2.91
C ASP A 6 -47.80 -32.98 2.90
N LYS A 7 -46.91 -32.01 3.02
CA LYS A 7 -45.50 -32.07 2.68
C LYS A 7 -44.74 -32.71 3.83
N ASN A 8 -44.08 -33.84 3.58
CA ASN A 8 -42.96 -34.28 4.43
C ASN A 8 -41.77 -33.36 4.15
N ILE A 9 -41.79 -32.18 4.76
CA ILE A 9 -40.63 -31.31 4.89
C ILE A 9 -39.67 -32.06 5.82
N GLY A 10 -38.59 -32.61 5.24
CA GLY A 10 -37.61 -33.42 5.94
C GLY A 10 -37.08 -32.71 7.19
N SER A 11 -37.34 -33.29 8.36
CA SER A 11 -36.66 -32.92 9.59
C SER A 11 -35.23 -33.44 9.52
N THR A 12 -34.31 -32.62 9.00
CA THR A 12 -32.87 -32.87 9.13
C THR A 12 -32.53 -33.02 10.61
N SER A 13 -31.87 -34.13 10.95
CA SER A 13 -31.61 -34.47 12.35
C SER A 13 -30.69 -33.41 12.98
N LEU A 14 -30.86 -33.14 14.28
CA LEU A 14 -30.00 -32.19 15.01
C LEU A 14 -28.50 -32.51 14.81
N PHE A 15 -28.16 -33.79 14.72
CA PHE A 15 -26.80 -34.27 14.45
C PHE A 15 -26.29 -33.84 13.07
N GLU A 16 -27.10 -33.97 12.01
CA GLU A 16 -26.73 -33.48 10.67
C GLU A 16 -26.49 -31.97 10.66
N LYS A 17 -27.29 -31.20 11.38
CA LYS A 17 -27.10 -29.74 11.50
C LYS A 17 -25.78 -29.39 12.20
N TYR A 18 -25.46 -30.05 13.33
CA TYR A 18 -24.19 -29.84 14.02
C TYR A 18 -22.99 -30.32 13.22
N PHE A 19 -23.13 -31.41 12.46
CA PHE A 19 -22.09 -31.94 11.59
C PHE A 19 -21.82 -30.99 10.42
N ILE A 20 -22.86 -30.42 9.80
CA ILE A 20 -22.73 -29.41 8.76
C ILE A 20 -22.08 -28.13 9.32
N ILE A 21 -22.49 -27.65 10.50
CA ILE A 21 -21.88 -26.48 11.16
C ILE A 21 -20.40 -26.75 11.47
N PHE A 22 -20.06 -27.95 11.95
CA PHE A 22 -18.68 -28.35 12.22
C PHE A 22 -17.84 -28.37 10.94
N ILE A 23 -18.37 -28.95 9.85
CA ILE A 23 -17.69 -28.97 8.54
C ILE A 23 -17.49 -27.56 8.00
N ILE A 24 -18.51 -26.70 8.05
CA ILE A 24 -18.39 -25.31 7.59
C ILE A 24 -17.35 -24.56 8.42
N SER A 25 -17.34 -24.75 9.75
CA SER A 25 -16.37 -24.11 10.65
C SER A 25 -14.94 -24.60 10.40
N PHE A 26 -14.78 -25.90 10.16
CA PHE A 26 -13.49 -26.52 9.87
C PHE A 26 -12.94 -26.09 8.50
N LEU A 27 -13.79 -26.04 7.47
CA LEU A 27 -13.43 -25.56 6.13
C LEU A 27 -13.09 -24.06 6.12
N ALA A 28 -13.83 -23.24 6.87
CA ALA A 28 -13.54 -21.81 7.01
C ALA A 28 -12.22 -21.55 7.76
N SER A 29 -11.90 -22.37 8.75
CA SER A 29 -10.63 -22.26 9.50
C SER A 29 -9.44 -22.71 8.65
N ALA A 30 -9.60 -23.75 7.83
CA ALA A 30 -8.54 -24.24 6.94
C ALA A 30 -8.20 -23.23 5.83
N SER A 31 -9.21 -22.62 5.19
CA SER A 31 -8.99 -21.63 4.13
C SER A 31 -8.44 -20.30 4.66
N GLY A 32 -8.84 -19.86 5.85
CA GLY A 32 -8.29 -18.68 6.50
C GLY A 32 -6.79 -18.83 6.83
N PHE A 33 -6.37 -20.04 7.21
CA PHE A 33 -4.98 -20.31 7.58
C PHE A 33 -4.03 -20.30 6.37
N GLU A 34 -4.42 -20.92 5.25
CA GLU A 34 -3.59 -20.93 4.03
C GLU A 34 -3.44 -19.54 3.41
N PHE A 35 -4.49 -18.73 3.43
CA PHE A 35 -4.45 -17.38 2.87
C PHE A 35 -3.52 -16.48 3.69
N GLU A 36 -3.61 -16.50 5.02
CA GLU A 36 -2.76 -15.68 5.90
C GLU A 36 -1.28 -16.06 5.78
N ASP A 37 -0.98 -17.35 5.66
CA ASP A 37 0.37 -17.87 5.47
C ASP A 37 0.94 -17.47 4.09
N SER A 38 0.11 -17.39 3.05
CA SER A 38 0.53 -16.86 1.74
C SER A 38 0.87 -15.38 1.80
N LEU A 39 0.10 -14.60 2.57
CA LEU A 39 0.32 -13.16 2.75
C LEU A 39 1.55 -12.88 3.61
N SER A 40 1.93 -13.77 4.55
CA SER A 40 3.15 -13.65 5.36
C SER A 40 4.43 -13.43 4.54
N LYS A 41 4.43 -13.91 3.29
CA LYS A 41 5.54 -13.78 2.34
C LYS A 41 5.69 -12.34 1.81
N ILE A 42 4.60 -11.57 1.81
CA ILE A 42 4.59 -10.16 1.40
C ILE A 42 5.10 -9.33 2.58
N ARG A 43 6.42 -9.11 2.57
CA ARG A 43 7.13 -8.31 3.58
C ARG A 43 8.21 -7.47 2.93
N THR A 44 8.67 -6.46 3.63
CA THR A 44 9.79 -5.63 3.20
C THR A 44 11.08 -6.46 3.15
N TYR A 45 11.73 -6.49 1.99
CA TYR A 45 13.02 -7.17 1.79
C TYR A 45 14.23 -6.26 2.05
N ALA A 46 14.02 -4.93 2.06
CA ALA A 46 15.07 -3.97 2.36
C ALA A 46 15.54 -4.11 3.81
N ASN A 47 16.85 -4.01 4.04
CA ASN A 47 17.40 -4.04 5.39
C ASN A 47 16.96 -2.79 6.18
N VAL A 48 17.15 -2.84 7.50
CA VAL A 48 16.78 -1.75 8.41
C VAL A 48 17.50 -0.44 8.06
N SER A 49 18.81 -0.50 7.81
CA SER A 49 19.64 0.67 7.51
C SER A 49 19.18 1.42 6.26
N THR A 50 18.84 0.71 5.19
CA THR A 50 18.34 1.27 3.93
C THR A 50 16.97 1.89 4.12
N GLN A 51 16.12 1.30 4.96
CA GLN A 51 14.82 1.91 5.29
C GLN A 51 15.01 3.21 6.08
N GLU A 52 15.90 3.24 7.07
CA GLU A 52 16.21 4.44 7.84
C GLU A 52 16.80 5.56 6.97
N GLU A 53 17.73 5.22 6.07
CA GLU A 53 18.31 6.17 5.12
C GLU A 53 17.24 6.73 4.17
N ALA A 54 16.40 5.86 3.58
CA ALA A 54 15.31 6.29 2.70
C ALA A 54 14.33 7.24 3.40
N VAL A 55 14.03 7.01 4.68
CA VAL A 55 13.17 7.90 5.47
C VAL A 55 13.87 9.22 5.80
N LYS A 56 15.17 9.21 6.10
CA LYS A 56 15.95 10.45 6.30
C LYS A 56 15.94 11.30 5.04
N ASP A 57 16.14 10.67 3.88
CA ASP A 57 16.11 11.36 2.59
C ASP A 57 14.71 11.92 2.30
N LEU A 58 13.64 11.17 2.61
CA LEU A 58 12.27 11.64 2.50
C LEU A 58 12.01 12.87 3.37
N ILE A 59 12.42 12.84 4.64
CA ILE A 59 12.26 13.97 5.57
C ILE A 59 13.06 15.17 5.06
N HIS A 60 14.29 14.96 4.59
CA HIS A 60 15.11 16.00 4.00
C HIS A 60 14.46 16.62 2.75
N ARG A 61 13.86 15.80 1.86
CA ARG A 61 13.11 16.31 0.70
C ARG A 61 11.87 17.11 1.12
N ALA A 62 11.20 16.72 2.20
CA ALA A 62 9.98 17.37 2.66
C ALA A 62 10.24 18.71 3.37
N ILE A 63 11.20 18.78 4.29
CA ILE A 63 11.41 19.95 5.17
C ILE A 63 12.80 20.58 5.09
N GLY A 64 13.69 20.07 4.23
CA GLY A 64 15.05 20.58 4.06
C GLY A 64 15.89 20.45 5.33
N GLU A 65 16.65 21.50 5.65
CA GLU A 65 17.64 21.54 6.76
C GLU A 65 17.07 21.20 8.15
N ARG A 66 15.75 21.40 8.35
CA ARG A 66 15.07 21.06 9.60
C ARG A 66 14.91 19.55 9.80
N SER A 67 15.30 18.72 8.83
CA SER A 67 15.38 17.26 8.99
C SER A 67 16.28 16.84 10.15
N ASN A 68 17.27 17.66 10.50
CA ASN A 68 18.20 17.40 11.62
C ASN A 68 17.51 17.45 12.99
N GLU A 69 16.31 18.03 13.08
CA GLU A 69 15.47 18.02 14.28
C GLU A 69 14.74 16.68 14.48
N PHE A 70 14.88 15.72 13.56
CA PHE A 70 14.22 14.42 13.60
C PHE A 70 15.25 13.28 13.64
N ASN A 71 15.12 12.41 14.64
CA ASN A 71 15.87 11.17 14.74
C ASN A 71 14.92 10.00 14.43
N VAL A 72 15.22 9.27 13.37
CA VAL A 72 14.40 8.15 12.91
C VAL A 72 15.08 6.81 13.18
N ARG A 73 14.29 5.84 13.66
CA ARG A 73 14.73 4.46 13.90
C ARG A 73 13.70 3.47 13.38
N VAL A 74 14.17 2.46 12.66
CA VAL A 74 13.33 1.35 12.23
C VAL A 74 13.66 0.14 13.10
N ASN A 75 12.66 -0.33 13.84
CA ASN A 75 12.80 -1.48 14.73
C ASN A 75 11.77 -2.55 14.39
N PRO A 76 12.14 -3.57 13.59
CA PRO A 76 11.21 -4.64 13.22
C PRO A 76 10.67 -5.44 14.42
N ASN A 77 11.30 -5.36 15.59
CA ASN A 77 10.86 -6.10 16.77
C ASN A 77 9.63 -5.48 17.46
N ILE A 78 9.23 -4.25 17.10
CA ILE A 78 8.01 -3.64 17.65
C ILE A 78 6.73 -4.10 16.96
N LEU A 79 6.85 -4.88 15.88
CA LEU A 79 5.72 -5.48 15.17
C LEU A 79 4.89 -6.35 16.12
N GLN A 80 3.59 -6.10 16.14
CA GLN A 80 2.64 -6.91 16.89
C GLN A 80 2.24 -8.17 16.10
N GLU A 81 1.53 -9.08 16.77
CA GLU A 81 0.92 -10.25 16.14
C GLU A 81 0.07 -9.81 14.92
N GLY A 82 0.27 -10.48 13.77
CA GLY A 82 -0.42 -10.14 12.51
C GLY A 82 0.31 -9.18 11.57
N HIS A 83 1.60 -8.87 11.81
CA HIS A 83 2.41 -8.00 10.95
C HIS A 83 1.84 -6.60 10.74
N ILE A 84 1.22 -6.07 11.80
CA ILE A 84 0.59 -4.76 11.78
C ILE A 84 1.64 -3.69 12.04
N ASP A 85 1.64 -2.64 11.22
CA ASP A 85 2.58 -1.53 11.35
C ASP A 85 2.32 -0.72 12.62
N VAL A 86 3.39 -0.33 13.31
CA VAL A 86 3.36 0.43 14.56
C VAL A 86 4.37 1.55 14.48
N PHE A 87 4.03 2.71 15.04
CA PHE A 87 5.01 3.77 15.28
C PHE A 87 4.85 4.39 16.66
N LYS A 88 5.96 4.98 17.12
CA LYS A 88 6.10 5.74 18.36
C LYS A 88 6.75 7.07 18.04
N ILE A 89 6.24 8.13 18.65
CA ILE A 89 6.82 9.47 18.59
C ILE A 89 7.10 9.89 20.02
N TYR A 90 8.33 10.30 20.29
CA TYR A 90 8.74 10.81 21.57
C TYR A 90 9.53 12.11 21.41
N LYS A 91 9.11 13.15 22.11
CA LYS A 91 9.85 14.40 22.29
C LYS A 91 9.52 14.97 23.66
N SER A 92 10.55 15.12 24.49
CA SER A 92 10.45 15.83 25.77
C SER A 92 10.33 17.34 25.54
N GLU A 93 9.84 18.07 26.54
CA GLU A 93 9.71 19.54 26.48
C GLU A 93 11.07 20.23 26.29
N ASN A 94 12.12 19.69 26.92
CA ASN A 94 13.47 20.25 26.89
C ASN A 94 14.33 19.73 25.73
N ASP A 95 13.85 18.74 24.99
CA ASP A 95 14.60 18.15 23.88
C ASP A 95 14.37 18.96 22.61
N SER A 96 15.43 19.15 21.83
CA SER A 96 15.37 19.76 20.50
C SER A 96 15.04 18.75 19.40
N ILE A 97 15.19 17.45 19.68
CA ILE A 97 15.07 16.38 18.69
C ILE A 97 13.77 15.60 18.93
N VAL A 98 13.03 15.34 17.86
CA VAL A 98 11.89 14.41 17.84
C VAL A 98 12.42 13.02 17.52
N GLU A 99 12.18 12.05 18.40
CA GLU A 99 12.47 10.64 18.12
C GLU A 99 11.24 9.96 17.55
N ILE A 100 11.42 9.30 16.40
CA ILE A 100 10.37 8.51 15.75
C ILE A 100 10.89 7.08 15.56
N GLU A 101 10.21 6.12 16.16
CA GLU A 101 10.50 4.70 16.04
C GLU A 101 9.33 4.00 15.34
N GLY A 102 9.60 3.16 14.34
CA GLY A 102 8.56 2.45 13.60
C GLY A 102 8.93 1.02 13.25
N SER A 103 7.93 0.18 12.98
CA SER A 103 8.11 -1.22 12.55
C SER A 103 8.82 -1.35 11.21
N SER A 104 8.55 -0.41 10.31
CA SER A 104 9.03 -0.35 8.93
C SER A 104 9.30 1.11 8.54
N GLY A 105 10.04 1.34 7.46
CA GLY A 105 10.27 2.69 6.94
C GLY A 105 8.97 3.44 6.65
N VAL A 106 7.95 2.75 6.13
CA VAL A 106 6.61 3.31 5.89
C VAL A 106 5.93 3.70 7.21
N ALA A 107 6.06 2.89 8.25
CA ALA A 107 5.50 3.22 9.57
C ALA A 107 6.18 4.46 10.18
N VAL A 108 7.50 4.61 10.00
CA VAL A 108 8.22 5.82 10.44
C VAL A 108 7.78 7.05 9.66
N SER A 109 7.70 6.97 8.33
CA SER A 109 7.20 8.07 7.49
C SER A 109 5.78 8.48 7.86
N TRP A 110 4.93 7.50 8.17
CA TRP A 110 3.57 7.76 8.66
C TRP A 110 3.57 8.45 10.03
N GLY A 111 4.45 8.03 10.95
CA GLY A 111 4.64 8.70 12.24
C GLY A 111 5.12 10.15 12.09
N PHE A 112 6.05 10.40 11.17
CA PHE A 112 6.49 11.75 10.83
C PHE A 112 5.33 12.62 10.31
N HIS A 113 4.53 12.11 9.38
CA HIS A 113 3.36 12.83 8.88
C HIS A 113 2.32 13.08 10.00
N HIS A 114 2.11 12.10 10.88
CA HIS A 114 1.22 12.24 12.03
C HIS A 114 1.69 13.37 12.96
N TYR A 115 2.99 13.46 13.23
CA TYR A 115 3.55 14.54 14.03
C TYR A 115 3.32 15.91 13.38
N LEU A 116 3.61 16.03 12.08
CA LEU A 116 3.40 17.27 11.33
C LEU A 116 1.93 17.72 11.37
N LYS A 117 1.01 16.78 11.16
CA LYS A 117 -0.43 17.07 11.07
C LYS A 117 -1.04 17.49 12.40
N TYR A 118 -0.77 16.74 13.47
CA TYR A 118 -1.48 16.92 14.74
C TYR A 118 -0.77 17.85 15.72
N PHE A 119 0.55 17.99 15.61
CA PHE A 119 1.33 18.82 16.53
C PHE A 119 1.83 20.09 15.87
N CYS A 120 2.25 20.05 14.60
CA CYS A 120 2.79 21.21 13.91
C CYS A 120 1.78 21.95 13.02
N ASN A 121 0.51 21.51 12.98
CA ASN A 121 -0.56 22.04 12.13
C ASN A 121 -0.18 22.14 10.64
N CYS A 122 0.67 21.22 10.17
CA CYS A 122 1.11 21.14 8.77
C CYS A 122 0.24 20.16 7.98
N HIS A 123 0.22 20.30 6.66
CA HIS A 123 -0.55 19.44 5.78
C HIS A 123 0.19 19.20 4.46
N ILE A 124 0.43 17.95 4.11
CA ILE A 124 1.04 17.55 2.84
C ILE A 124 -0.07 16.93 2.00
N SER A 125 -0.40 17.56 0.87
CA SER A 125 -1.42 17.06 -0.04
C SER A 125 -0.79 16.52 -1.33
N TRP A 126 -1.63 16.03 -2.22
CA TRP A 126 -1.18 15.58 -3.53
C TRP A 126 -0.59 16.75 -4.33
N ASP A 127 -1.27 17.90 -4.34
CA ASP A 127 -0.96 19.02 -5.21
C ASP A 127 -0.11 20.10 -4.52
N ASP A 128 -0.34 20.35 -3.23
CA ASP A 128 0.31 21.44 -2.50
C ASP A 128 0.56 21.14 -1.02
N ASP A 129 1.53 21.82 -0.43
CA ASP A 129 2.01 21.58 0.93
C ASP A 129 1.92 22.84 1.80
N GLN A 130 1.33 22.70 2.97
CA GLN A 130 1.41 23.68 4.05
C GLN A 130 2.41 23.17 5.08
N LEU A 131 3.63 23.71 5.03
CA LEU A 131 4.74 23.34 5.91
C LEU A 131 5.20 24.54 6.74
N ASN A 132 4.25 25.30 7.29
CA ASN A 132 4.60 26.39 8.22
C ASN A 132 4.59 25.86 9.66
N PHE A 133 5.64 25.14 10.04
CA PHE A 133 5.77 24.58 11.38
C PHE A 133 6.46 25.56 12.34
N PRO A 134 6.11 25.54 13.64
CA PRO A 134 6.66 26.46 14.63
C PRO A 134 8.19 26.35 14.72
N PRO A 135 8.88 27.45 15.14
CA PRO A 135 10.33 27.46 15.29
C PRO A 135 10.80 26.49 16.37
N VAL A 136 9.97 26.25 17.39
CA VAL A 136 10.19 25.23 18.41
C VAL A 136 9.16 24.12 18.20
N LEU A 137 9.67 22.91 18.00
CA LEU A 137 8.84 21.73 17.82
C LEU A 137 8.11 21.39 19.13
N PRO A 138 6.79 21.14 19.11
CA PRO A 138 6.02 20.81 20.31
C PRO A 138 6.38 19.42 20.89
N PRO A 139 6.27 19.22 22.22
CA PRO A 139 6.46 17.92 22.83
C PRO A 139 5.40 16.92 22.35
N ALA A 140 5.78 15.64 22.26
CA ALA A 140 4.87 14.57 21.85
C ALA A 140 5.24 13.26 22.54
N ASN A 141 4.22 12.49 22.92
CA ASN A 141 4.36 11.13 23.39
C ASN A 141 3.19 10.32 22.84
N VAL A 142 3.42 9.65 21.71
CA VAL A 142 2.39 8.96 20.94
C VAL A 142 2.84 7.56 20.62
N HIS A 143 1.94 6.60 20.76
CA HIS A 143 2.11 5.23 20.31
C HIS A 143 0.85 4.83 19.55
N ILE A 144 1.00 4.54 18.26
CA ILE A 144 -0.11 4.23 17.37
C ILE A 144 0.18 2.92 16.65
N VAL A 145 -0.84 2.07 16.63
CA VAL A 145 -0.89 0.80 15.92
C VAL A 145 -1.86 0.97 14.75
N ALA A 146 -1.48 0.54 13.56
CA ALA A 146 -2.38 0.53 12.42
C ALA A 146 -3.53 -0.46 12.66
N ASN A 147 -4.70 -0.23 12.05
CA ASN A 147 -5.79 -1.20 12.13
C ASN A 147 -5.64 -2.32 11.08
N ASP A 148 -4.96 -1.99 9.98
CA ASP A 148 -4.89 -2.83 8.79
C ASP A 148 -3.45 -3.29 8.55
N ARG A 149 -3.31 -4.54 8.10
CA ARG A 149 -2.03 -5.11 7.68
C ARG A 149 -1.55 -4.48 6.36
N PHE A 150 -2.46 -4.32 5.40
CA PHE A 150 -2.16 -3.73 4.09
C PHE A 150 -3.01 -2.49 3.85
N ARG A 151 -2.35 -1.42 3.45
CA ARG A 151 -2.96 -0.15 3.05
C ARG A 151 -2.70 0.01 1.57
N TYR A 152 -3.73 -0.36 0.82
CA TYR A 152 -3.69 -0.44 -0.63
C TYR A 152 -3.94 0.93 -1.29
N TYR A 153 -3.25 1.18 -2.39
CA TYR A 153 -3.41 2.41 -3.16
C TYR A 153 -3.29 2.18 -4.67
N GLN A 154 -3.92 3.08 -5.43
CA GLN A 154 -4.07 3.12 -6.90
C GLN A 154 -5.18 2.22 -7.47
N ASN A 155 -5.63 2.55 -8.67
CA ASN A 155 -6.47 1.69 -9.50
C ASN A 155 -5.69 1.35 -10.78
N VAL A 156 -5.99 0.20 -11.39
CA VAL A 156 -5.49 -0.19 -12.72
C VAL A 156 -5.66 0.93 -13.77
N CYS A 157 -6.69 1.76 -13.65
CA CYS A 157 -6.97 2.89 -14.54
C CYS A 157 -6.14 4.16 -14.25
N THR A 158 -5.62 4.32 -13.03
CA THR A 158 -4.93 5.55 -12.61
C THR A 158 -3.67 5.86 -13.45
N PRO A 159 -2.83 4.88 -13.84
CA PRO A 159 -1.69 5.13 -14.72
C PRO A 159 -2.07 5.86 -16.01
N SER A 160 -3.14 5.42 -16.68
CA SER A 160 -3.58 6.03 -17.94
C SER A 160 -4.17 7.42 -17.76
N TYR A 161 -4.96 7.64 -16.71
CA TYR A 161 -5.66 8.90 -16.52
C TYR A 161 -4.83 9.99 -15.87
N SER A 162 -3.84 9.63 -15.05
CA SER A 162 -3.11 10.58 -14.21
C SER A 162 -1.60 10.53 -14.40
N PHE A 163 -1.01 9.34 -14.51
CA PHE A 163 0.46 9.19 -14.41
C PHE A 163 1.18 9.06 -15.76
N VAL A 164 0.44 8.97 -16.87
CA VAL A 164 0.97 8.67 -18.20
C VAL A 164 2.09 9.61 -18.65
N TRP A 165 2.05 10.88 -18.22
CA TRP A 165 3.04 11.91 -18.57
C TRP A 165 3.94 12.32 -17.41
N TRP A 166 3.96 11.54 -16.33
CA TRP A 166 4.79 11.86 -15.17
C TRP A 166 6.26 11.59 -15.44
N ASP A 167 7.09 12.52 -14.98
CA ASP A 167 8.53 12.34 -14.88
C ASP A 167 8.91 11.71 -13.53
N TRP A 168 10.21 11.42 -13.36
CA TRP A 168 10.70 10.86 -12.10
C TRP A 168 10.44 11.77 -10.90
N LYS A 169 10.53 13.09 -11.08
CA LYS A 169 10.33 14.06 -9.99
C LYS A 169 8.90 14.00 -9.44
N GLN A 170 7.90 13.89 -10.31
CA GLN A 170 6.50 13.69 -9.91
C GLN A 170 6.31 12.34 -9.20
N TRP A 171 6.93 11.27 -9.73
CA TRP A 171 6.87 9.95 -9.10
C TRP A 171 7.54 9.90 -7.73
N GLU A 172 8.72 10.51 -7.56
CA GLU A 172 9.44 10.57 -6.29
C GLU A 172 8.58 11.28 -5.22
N ARG A 173 8.02 12.46 -5.56
CA ARG A 173 7.09 13.17 -4.68
C ARG A 173 5.86 12.31 -4.34
N HIS A 174 5.31 11.59 -5.32
CA HIS A 174 4.14 10.75 -5.09
C HIS A 174 4.44 9.55 -4.19
N ILE A 175 5.60 8.92 -4.35
CA ILE A 175 6.06 7.81 -3.50
C ILE A 175 6.29 8.30 -2.06
N ASP A 176 6.88 9.49 -1.90
CA ASP A 176 7.03 10.12 -0.57
C ASP A 176 5.66 10.39 0.06
N TRP A 177 4.71 10.95 -0.70
CA TRP A 177 3.33 11.15 -0.24
C TRP A 177 2.64 9.83 0.15
N MET A 178 2.85 8.76 -0.61
CA MET A 178 2.31 7.45 -0.28
C MET A 178 2.89 6.91 1.04
N ALA A 179 4.21 7.03 1.24
CA ALA A 179 4.86 6.62 2.48
C ALA A 179 4.39 7.45 3.69
N LEU A 180 4.21 8.76 3.53
CA LEU A 180 3.66 9.66 4.55
C LEU A 180 2.22 9.29 4.95
N ASN A 181 1.42 8.77 4.02
CA ASN A 181 0.07 8.27 4.31
C ASN A 181 0.06 6.82 4.82
N GLY A 182 1.23 6.19 4.95
CA GLY A 182 1.36 4.82 5.42
C GLY A 182 0.95 3.76 4.40
N ILE A 183 0.88 4.10 3.12
CA ILE A 183 0.56 3.12 2.06
C ILE A 183 1.72 2.15 1.93
N ASN A 184 1.45 0.85 2.11
CA ASN A 184 2.47 -0.21 2.05
C ASN A 184 2.24 -1.20 0.91
N LEU A 185 1.11 -1.10 0.21
CA LEU A 185 0.81 -1.90 -0.97
C LEU A 185 0.30 -0.99 -2.08
N ALA A 186 1.06 -0.89 -3.16
CA ALA A 186 0.69 -0.09 -4.32
C ALA A 186 0.97 -0.83 -5.61
N LEU A 187 0.17 -0.55 -6.63
CA LEU A 187 0.37 -1.11 -7.95
C LEU A 187 1.57 -0.45 -8.65
N ALA A 188 2.36 -1.26 -9.36
CA ALA A 188 3.50 -0.82 -10.13
C ALA A 188 3.33 -1.27 -11.59
N PHE A 189 2.64 -0.44 -12.39
CA PHE A 189 2.37 -0.74 -13.80
C PHE A 189 3.46 -0.31 -14.77
N ASN A 190 4.37 0.57 -14.34
CA ASN A 190 5.36 1.15 -15.23
C ASN A 190 6.33 0.09 -15.77
N GLY A 191 6.44 -0.02 -17.10
CA GLY A 191 7.45 -0.84 -17.78
C GLY A 191 7.04 -2.30 -18.02
N GLN A 192 5.77 -2.66 -17.83
CA GLN A 192 5.28 -4.01 -18.15
C GLN A 192 5.34 -4.30 -19.66
N GLU A 193 5.15 -3.29 -20.50
CA GLU A 193 5.22 -3.38 -21.97
C GLU A 193 6.60 -3.82 -22.44
N ALA A 194 7.66 -3.32 -21.81
CA ALA A 194 9.03 -3.72 -22.14
C ALA A 194 9.31 -5.19 -21.79
N ILE A 195 8.63 -5.73 -20.75
CA ILE A 195 8.71 -7.14 -20.41
C ILE A 195 7.91 -7.97 -21.43
N TRP A 196 6.68 -7.55 -21.75
CA TRP A 196 5.85 -8.22 -22.75
C TRP A 196 6.47 -8.22 -24.15
N GLN A 197 7.11 -7.14 -24.56
CA GLN A 197 7.87 -7.07 -25.81
C GLN A 197 8.95 -8.16 -25.86
N LYS A 198 9.70 -8.37 -24.76
CA LYS A 198 10.70 -9.45 -24.67
C LYS A 198 10.07 -10.84 -24.76
N VAL A 199 8.88 -11.02 -24.20
CA VAL A 199 8.13 -12.28 -24.29
C VAL A 199 7.66 -12.52 -25.72
N TYR A 200 7.06 -11.53 -26.39
CA TYR A 200 6.59 -11.66 -27.77
C TYR A 200 7.74 -11.91 -28.76
N LEU A 201 8.89 -11.27 -28.56
CA LEU A 201 10.10 -11.55 -29.35
C LEU A 201 10.56 -13.00 -29.19
N ARG A 202 10.45 -13.59 -27.98
CA ARG A 202 10.75 -15.02 -27.76
C ARG A 202 9.70 -15.95 -28.38
N LEU A 203 8.50 -15.45 -28.63
CA LEU A 203 7.42 -16.17 -29.33
C LEU A 203 7.48 -15.97 -30.86
N ASN A 204 8.58 -15.43 -31.39
CA ASN A 204 8.82 -15.18 -32.81
C ASN A 204 7.83 -14.18 -33.47
N MET A 205 7.24 -13.27 -32.70
CA MET A 205 6.48 -12.15 -33.28
C MET A 205 7.44 -11.09 -33.82
N THR A 206 7.06 -10.46 -34.95
CA THR A 206 7.81 -9.35 -35.52
C THR A 206 7.56 -8.06 -34.74
N ILE A 207 8.51 -7.12 -34.80
CA ILE A 207 8.38 -5.82 -34.12
C ILE A 207 7.11 -5.08 -34.58
N GLY A 208 6.78 -5.14 -35.88
CA GLY A 208 5.57 -4.52 -36.41
C GLY A 208 4.28 -5.09 -35.81
N GLU A 209 4.18 -6.41 -35.64
CA GLU A 209 3.02 -7.05 -35.00
C GLU A 209 2.91 -6.71 -33.51
N ILE A 210 4.05 -6.49 -32.83
CA ILE A 210 4.08 -6.09 -31.42
C ILE A 210 3.63 -4.64 -31.27
N ASP A 211 4.12 -3.75 -32.12
CA ASP A 211 3.77 -2.33 -32.10
C ASP A 211 2.28 -2.12 -32.44
N GLU A 212 1.70 -2.94 -33.32
CA GLU A 212 0.26 -2.94 -33.60
C GLU A 212 -0.58 -3.51 -32.44
N HIS A 213 0.02 -4.38 -31.62
CA HIS A 213 -0.67 -4.98 -30.48
C HIS A 213 -0.85 -4.00 -29.32
N PHE A 214 0.16 -3.19 -29.02
CA PHE A 214 0.11 -2.24 -27.91
C PHE A 214 -0.73 -1.01 -28.26
N THR A 215 -1.43 -0.47 -27.28
CA THR A 215 -2.15 0.80 -27.41
C THR A 215 -1.24 1.98 -27.14
N GLY A 216 -1.71 3.19 -27.50
CA GLY A 216 -1.04 4.42 -27.08
C GLY A 216 -0.99 4.55 -25.55
N PRO A 217 -0.04 5.35 -25.02
CA PRO A 217 0.28 5.40 -23.59
C PRO A 217 -0.92 5.81 -22.71
N ALA A 218 -1.85 6.63 -23.23
CA ALA A 218 -3.05 7.08 -22.51
C ALA A 218 -4.18 6.03 -22.43
N PHE A 219 -4.05 4.89 -23.13
CA PHE A 219 -5.05 3.81 -23.14
C PHE A 219 -4.46 2.49 -22.59
N PHE A 220 -3.31 2.56 -21.94
CA PHE A 220 -2.57 1.39 -21.49
C PHE A 220 -3.38 0.51 -20.53
N SER A 221 -4.01 1.14 -19.52
CA SER A 221 -4.84 0.47 -18.52
C SER A 221 -5.98 -0.34 -19.13
N TRP A 222 -6.57 0.16 -20.21
CA TRP A 222 -7.66 -0.52 -20.90
C TRP A 222 -7.16 -1.69 -21.76
N CYS A 223 -5.95 -1.59 -22.30
CA CYS A 223 -5.30 -2.69 -23.02
C CYS A 223 -5.08 -3.89 -22.09
N GLU A 224 -4.64 -3.66 -20.85
CA GLU A 224 -4.40 -4.73 -19.88
C GLU A 224 -5.68 -5.42 -19.38
N ILE A 225 -6.74 -4.65 -19.12
CA ILE A 225 -7.96 -5.19 -18.50
C ILE A 225 -8.89 -5.83 -19.53
N PHE A 226 -9.05 -5.21 -20.71
CA PHE A 226 -10.08 -5.58 -21.67
C PHE A 226 -9.54 -6.07 -23.01
N CYS A 227 -8.22 -6.24 -23.16
CA CYS A 227 -7.60 -6.59 -24.45
C CYS A 227 -8.06 -5.65 -25.58
N LEU A 228 -8.23 -4.35 -25.28
CA LEU A 228 -8.48 -3.36 -26.31
C LEU A 228 -7.25 -3.29 -27.22
N LYS A 229 -7.37 -3.85 -28.43
CA LYS A 229 -6.40 -3.63 -29.50
C LYS A 229 -6.76 -2.32 -30.20
N GLN A 230 -5.81 -1.38 -30.19
CA GLN A 230 -5.75 -0.23 -31.08
C GLN A 230 -7.02 0.66 -31.13
N CYS A 231 -7.13 1.63 -30.21
CA CYS A 231 -7.86 2.85 -30.49
C CYS A 231 -6.92 3.80 -31.26
N ILE A 232 -6.88 3.69 -32.59
CA ILE A 232 -6.34 4.76 -33.44
C ILE A 232 -7.25 5.98 -33.22
N ILE A 233 -6.77 6.97 -32.48
CA ILE A 233 -7.27 8.33 -32.63
C ILE A 233 -6.71 8.80 -33.98
N TYR A 234 -7.57 8.84 -34.99
CA TYR A 234 -7.32 9.56 -36.24
C TYR A 234 -7.30 11.06 -35.97
#